data_AF-A0A8T1WG93-F1
#
_entry.id   AF-A0A8T1WG93-F1
#
_cell.length_a   1.000
_cell.length_b   1.000
_cell.length_c   1.000
_cell.angle_alpha   90.00
_cell.angle_beta   90.00
_cell.angle_gamma   90.00
#
_symmetry.space_group_name_H-M   'P 1'
#
loop_
_entity.id
_entity.type
_entity.pdbx_description
1 polymer ?
#
loop_
_entity_poly.entity_id
_entity_poly.type
_entity_poly.pdbx_seq_one_letter_code
_entity_poly.pdbx_strand_id
1 'polypeptide(L)'
;MGTSVDTVQQFVNAVATTELTPLSSEPETGRTYSYGGILPGSADPAVLELPQGVRWLGDTSLASTEAAPSRLYVRPAYQVLLLLAMAFLNHSEMPHHRIVITGSSGTGKTSFLNWVLRHLRRLETPPAIVLDIAGFFGCIASDGEVTAGTRGSSFRQELAARSTVYLRDAIWTDEGEFPSDPEIRARTIAMSPPTHMAATKDSSDTRRTLMLVMPLWTIAELETCRSACYSHSVSQETFLELYHLWGGAVRWTLGTPKPEAKHEFVRSFESLPFASVVQIIRDGGLVGGQETQQDVESEVDGDITVGSRIIHMHVDPDSTFQLREAAMCSALACSLLIGASSKQLQSAQNFVGGSDCLAEPRTMQIFYQQVQQELFDRAFSTL
;
A
#
# COMPACT_ATOMS: atom_id res chain seq x y z
N MET A 1 17.27 13.10 2.46
CA MET A 1 17.58 13.62 3.81
C MET A 1 16.87 12.73 4.80
N GLY A 2 17.60 12.09 5.74
CA GLY A 2 16.99 11.18 6.70
C GLY A 2 16.18 11.93 7.76
N THR A 3 15.13 11.30 8.28
CA THR A 3 14.33 11.85 9.39
C THR A 3 15.20 11.95 10.65
N SER A 4 15.24 13.11 11.31
CA SER A 4 16.03 13.32 12.54
C SER A 4 15.33 12.73 13.77
N VAL A 5 16.10 12.38 14.81
CA VAL A 5 15.57 11.92 16.11
C VAL A 5 14.54 12.91 16.66
N ASP A 6 14.86 14.20 16.64
CA ASP A 6 13.96 15.25 17.14
C ASP A 6 12.61 15.26 16.41
N THR A 7 12.63 15.05 15.08
CA THR A 7 11.41 14.97 14.27
C THR A 7 10.56 13.77 14.69
N VAL A 8 11.20 12.62 14.91
CA VAL A 8 10.51 11.40 15.37
C VAL A 8 9.98 11.59 16.79
N GLN A 9 10.75 12.19 17.69
CA GLN A 9 10.32 12.47 19.07
C GLN A 9 9.09 13.38 19.11
N GLN A 10 9.10 14.48 18.34
CA GLN A 10 7.95 15.38 18.23
C GLN A 10 6.72 14.66 17.72
N PHE A 11 6.89 13.82 16.69
CA PHE A 11 5.82 13.01 16.14
C PHE A 11 5.25 12.01 17.16
N VAL A 12 6.10 11.26 17.85
CA VAL A 12 5.72 10.27 18.87
C VAL A 12 4.91 10.93 19.99
N ASN A 13 5.37 12.10 20.48
CA ASN A 13 4.68 12.85 21.52
C ASN A 13 3.30 13.35 21.04
N ALA A 14 3.24 13.85 19.80
CA ALA A 14 1.99 14.31 19.21
C ALA A 14 0.97 13.18 19.05
N VAL A 15 1.33 12.07 18.40
CA VAL A 15 0.35 10.97 18.15
C VAL A 15 -0.15 10.31 19.44
N ALA A 16 0.64 10.32 20.50
CA ALA A 16 0.20 9.80 21.80
C ALA A 16 -0.92 10.64 22.42
N THR A 17 -0.92 11.95 22.20
CA THR A 17 -1.80 12.91 22.89
C THR A 17 -2.92 13.45 22.00
N THR A 18 -2.78 13.43 20.67
CA THR A 18 -3.80 13.91 19.74
C THR A 18 -5.01 12.97 19.71
N GLU A 19 -6.19 13.55 19.91
CA GLU A 19 -7.48 12.86 19.81
C GLU A 19 -7.97 12.78 18.35
N LEU A 20 -8.79 11.76 18.09
CA LEU A 20 -9.42 11.59 16.79
C LEU A 20 -10.68 12.44 16.71
N THR A 21 -10.89 13.07 15.56
CA THR A 21 -12.14 13.73 15.22
C THR A 21 -12.94 12.79 14.32
N PRO A 22 -14.06 12.22 14.79
CA PRO A 22 -14.94 11.43 13.95
C PRO A 22 -15.45 12.27 12.78
N LEU A 23 -15.55 11.65 11.61
CA LEU A 23 -16.22 12.24 10.46
C LEU A 23 -17.62 11.66 10.37
N SER A 24 -18.60 12.50 10.08
CA SER A 24 -19.92 12.00 9.71
C SER A 24 -19.76 11.21 8.41
N SER A 25 -20.02 9.91 8.44
CA SER A 25 -20.43 9.21 7.24
C SER A 25 -21.76 9.85 6.80
N GLU A 26 -21.89 10.33 5.56
CA GLU A 26 -23.19 10.85 5.11
C GLU A 26 -24.24 9.72 5.09
N PRO A 27 -25.52 10.04 5.30
CA PRO A 27 -26.59 9.06 5.39
C PRO A 27 -27.04 8.56 4.00
N GLU A 28 -27.37 7.27 3.93
CA GLU A 28 -28.39 6.70 3.03
C GLU A 28 -28.30 6.92 1.52
N THR A 29 -27.41 6.18 0.82
CA THR A 29 -27.75 5.70 -0.54
C THR A 29 -28.23 4.25 -0.56
N GLY A 30 -28.45 3.63 0.61
CA GLY A 30 -28.89 2.23 0.72
C GLY A 30 -27.91 1.20 0.10
N ARG A 31 -26.79 1.66 -0.45
CA ARG A 31 -25.69 0.83 -0.92
C ARG A 31 -24.63 0.82 0.16
N THR A 32 -24.78 -0.10 1.11
CA THR A 32 -23.66 -0.65 1.86
C THR A 32 -22.70 -1.24 0.82
N TYR A 33 -21.69 -0.47 0.45
CA TYR A 33 -20.61 -1.03 -0.34
C TYR A 33 -19.79 -1.92 0.58
N SER A 34 -20.04 -3.23 0.50
CA SER A 34 -19.22 -4.26 1.13
C SER A 34 -17.86 -4.31 0.43
N TYR A 35 -16.98 -3.42 0.84
CA TYR A 35 -15.56 -3.54 0.54
C TYR A 35 -15.00 -4.50 1.55
N GLY A 36 -14.52 -5.66 1.08
CA GLY A 36 -13.83 -6.61 1.93
C GLY A 36 -14.50 -6.73 3.28
N GLY A 37 -15.74 -7.21 3.36
CA GLY A 37 -16.45 -7.63 4.57
C GLY A 37 -16.40 -6.69 5.78
N ILE A 38 -16.33 -5.37 5.58
CA ILE A 38 -16.63 -4.42 6.65
C ILE A 38 -18.04 -4.73 7.17
N LEU A 39 -18.13 -5.19 8.42
CA LEU A 39 -19.42 -5.36 9.10
C LEU A 39 -20.18 -4.03 9.02
N PRO A 40 -21.50 -4.04 8.72
CA PRO A 40 -22.32 -2.83 8.87
C PRO A 40 -22.11 -2.26 10.29
N GLY A 41 -21.59 -1.03 10.39
CA GLY A 41 -21.24 -0.39 11.67
C GLY A 41 -19.78 -0.54 12.13
N SER A 42 -18.88 -1.10 11.32
CA SER A 42 -17.44 -1.14 11.61
C SER A 42 -16.81 0.24 11.36
N ALA A 43 -16.87 1.06 12.42
CA ALA A 43 -16.18 2.30 12.73
C ALA A 43 -16.17 3.39 11.64
N ASP A 44 -16.82 4.51 11.97
CA ASP A 44 -16.81 5.71 11.15
C ASP A 44 -15.37 6.18 10.84
N PRO A 45 -15.15 6.73 9.64
CA PRO A 45 -13.87 7.36 9.33
C PRO A 45 -13.59 8.49 10.32
N ALA A 46 -12.31 8.74 10.57
CA ALA A 46 -11.89 9.80 11.45
C ALA A 46 -10.72 10.57 10.85
N VAL A 47 -10.48 11.77 11.35
CA VAL A 47 -9.27 12.54 11.07
C VAL A 47 -8.47 12.70 12.34
N LEU A 48 -7.17 12.52 12.20
CA LEU A 48 -6.18 12.81 13.20
C LEU A 48 -5.38 14.03 12.77
N GLU A 49 -5.50 15.15 13.49
CA GLU A 49 -4.82 16.40 13.16
C GLU A 49 -3.66 16.64 14.12
N LEU A 50 -2.43 16.52 13.62
CA LEU A 50 -1.22 16.79 14.40
C LEU A 50 -1.10 18.27 14.73
N PRO A 51 -0.45 18.61 15.84
CA PRO A 51 -0.12 19.99 16.17
C PRO A 51 0.69 20.68 15.06
N GLN A 52 0.56 22.01 14.98
CA GLN A 52 1.30 22.82 14.02
C GLN A 52 2.80 22.57 14.12
N GLY A 53 3.46 22.42 12.97
CA GLY A 53 4.91 22.17 12.87
C GLY A 53 5.30 20.69 12.97
N VAL A 54 4.42 19.80 13.45
CA VAL A 54 4.66 18.36 13.46
C VAL A 54 4.23 17.75 12.12
N ARG A 55 5.10 16.92 11.54
CA ARG A 55 4.86 16.23 10.27
C ARG A 55 4.69 14.73 10.46
N TRP A 56 3.96 14.11 9.55
CA TRP A 56 3.88 12.65 9.47
C TRP A 56 5.22 12.06 9.06
N LEU A 57 5.59 10.91 9.65
CA LEU A 57 6.78 10.19 9.23
C LEU A 57 6.62 9.67 7.80
N GLY A 58 7.68 9.82 7.00
CA GLY A 58 7.68 9.41 5.58
C GLY A 58 7.10 10.44 4.60
N ASP A 59 6.70 11.63 5.06
CA ASP A 59 6.36 12.73 4.18
C ASP A 59 7.65 13.33 3.57
N THR A 60 8.00 12.88 2.37
CA THR A 60 9.16 13.36 1.61
C THR A 60 8.82 14.52 0.68
N SER A 61 7.62 15.11 0.77
CA SER A 61 7.26 16.23 -0.10
C SER A 61 8.17 17.44 0.19
N LEU A 62 9.05 17.72 -0.77
CA LEU A 62 9.99 18.86 -0.76
C LEU A 62 9.29 20.21 -0.89
N ALA A 63 7.95 20.24 -1.02
CA ALA A 63 7.17 21.45 -1.10
C ALA A 63 6.91 22.01 0.31
N SER A 64 7.93 22.67 0.82
CA SER A 64 7.82 23.64 1.90
C SER A 64 6.87 24.77 1.50
N THR A 65 5.62 24.67 1.92
CA THR A 65 4.83 25.81 2.37
C THR A 65 4.20 25.43 3.69
N GLU A 66 4.07 26.39 4.60
CA GLU A 66 3.55 26.25 5.97
C GLU A 66 2.08 25.75 6.05
N ALA A 67 1.54 25.18 4.97
CA ALA A 67 0.14 24.85 4.75
C ALA A 67 -0.11 23.40 4.28
N ALA A 68 0.89 22.51 4.32
CA ALA A 68 0.67 21.09 4.05
C ALA A 68 -0.09 20.43 5.22
N PRO A 69 -1.09 19.57 4.95
CA PRO A 69 -2.02 19.13 5.98
C PRO A 69 -1.34 18.22 7.01
N SER A 70 -1.32 18.67 8.26
CA SER A 70 -1.03 17.90 9.48
C SER A 70 -2.07 16.79 9.76
N ARG A 71 -2.88 16.40 8.77
CA ARG A 71 -4.08 15.57 8.94
C ARG A 71 -3.89 14.20 8.33
N LEU A 72 -4.19 13.17 9.11
CA LEU A 72 -4.30 11.80 8.63
C LEU A 72 -5.77 11.39 8.64
N TYR A 73 -6.28 11.04 7.46
CA TYR A 73 -7.55 10.34 7.35
C TYR A 73 -7.37 8.87 7.76
N VAL A 74 -8.06 8.48 8.83
CA VAL A 74 -8.11 7.10 9.33
C VAL A 74 -9.31 6.42 8.70
N ARG A 75 -9.04 5.65 7.63
CA ARG A 75 -10.08 4.91 6.91
C ARG A 75 -10.51 3.65 7.68
N PRO A 76 -11.76 3.17 7.51
CA PRO A 76 -12.25 1.97 8.20
C PRO A 76 -11.35 0.75 8.02
N ALA A 77 -10.79 0.54 6.82
CA ALA A 77 -9.88 -0.57 6.54
C ALA A 77 -8.64 -0.61 7.45
N TYR A 78 -8.13 0.54 7.92
CA TYR A 78 -7.01 0.57 8.87
C TYR A 78 -7.38 -0.03 10.22
N GLN A 79 -8.64 0.13 10.65
CA GLN A 79 -9.07 -0.38 11.95
C GLN A 79 -9.16 -1.90 11.92
N VAL A 80 -9.75 -2.46 10.86
CA VAL A 80 -9.87 -3.91 10.68
C VAL A 80 -8.49 -4.55 10.47
N LEU A 81 -7.64 -3.96 9.64
CA LEU A 81 -6.26 -4.44 9.45
C LEU A 81 -5.47 -4.44 10.75
N LEU A 82 -5.57 -3.38 11.55
CA LEU A 82 -4.91 -3.30 12.85
C LEU A 82 -5.42 -4.38 13.80
N LEU A 83 -6.73 -4.61 13.85
CA LEU A 83 -7.33 -5.65 14.69
C LEU A 83 -6.83 -7.05 14.32
N LEU A 84 -6.88 -7.39 13.03
CA LEU A 84 -6.37 -8.67 12.52
C LEU A 84 -4.87 -8.81 12.80
N ALA A 85 -4.12 -7.73 12.60
CA ALA A 85 -2.68 -7.74 12.83
C ALA A 85 -2.34 -8.00 14.30
N MET A 86 -2.99 -7.29 15.21
CA MET A 86 -2.74 -7.46 16.65
C MET A 86 -3.23 -8.82 17.15
N ALA A 87 -4.38 -9.32 16.66
CA ALA A 87 -4.88 -10.64 17.01
C ALA A 87 -3.87 -11.75 16.63
N PHE A 88 -3.27 -11.66 15.45
CA PHE A 88 -2.26 -12.62 15.02
C PHE A 88 -0.95 -12.50 15.79
N LEU A 89 -0.46 -11.29 16.04
CA LEU A 89 0.81 -11.06 16.76
C LEU A 89 0.75 -11.43 18.25
N ASN A 90 -0.41 -11.29 18.88
CA ASN A 90 -0.60 -11.55 20.30
C ASN A 90 -0.93 -13.01 20.61
N HIS A 91 -1.01 -13.88 19.61
CA HIS A 91 -1.28 -15.30 19.83
C HIS A 91 -0.14 -15.94 20.65
N SER A 92 -0.49 -16.56 21.78
CA SER A 92 0.46 -17.02 22.79
C SER A 92 1.20 -18.31 22.42
N GLU A 93 0.60 -19.14 21.56
CA GLU A 93 1.05 -20.53 21.34
C GLU A 93 2.08 -20.74 20.22
N MET A 94 2.45 -19.72 19.42
CA MET A 94 3.42 -19.92 18.32
C MET A 94 4.69 -19.09 18.50
N PRO A 95 5.86 -19.65 18.15
CA PRO A 95 7.16 -19.07 18.48
C PRO A 95 7.47 -17.78 17.70
N HIS A 96 6.95 -17.58 16.48
CA HIS A 96 7.26 -16.39 15.68
C HIS A 96 6.09 -15.97 14.75
N HIS A 97 5.55 -14.77 15.01
CA HIS A 97 4.48 -14.14 14.22
C HIS A 97 5.00 -12.87 13.55
N ARG A 98 5.03 -12.91 12.22
CA ARG A 98 5.37 -11.77 11.37
C ARG A 98 4.15 -11.44 10.53
N ILE A 99 3.92 -10.16 10.33
CA ILE A 99 2.90 -9.68 9.41
C ILE A 99 3.57 -8.85 8.33
N VAL A 100 3.25 -9.18 7.09
CA VAL A 100 3.65 -8.40 5.93
C VAL A 100 2.40 -7.81 5.31
N ILE A 101 2.35 -6.49 5.24
CA ILE A 101 1.28 -5.76 4.58
C ILE A 101 1.81 -5.24 3.25
N THR A 102 1.32 -5.81 2.17
CA THR A 102 1.64 -5.38 0.80
C THR A 102 0.45 -4.64 0.18
N GLY A 103 0.54 -4.29 -1.09
CA GLY A 103 -0.53 -3.63 -1.84
C GLY A 103 0.01 -2.64 -2.86
N SER A 104 -0.85 -2.14 -3.72
CA SER A 104 -0.49 -1.20 -4.78
C SER A 104 0.21 0.04 -4.25
N SER A 105 1.04 0.64 -5.11
CA SER A 105 1.74 1.89 -4.79
C SER A 105 0.73 2.98 -4.44
N GLY A 106 1.03 3.76 -3.40
CA GLY A 106 0.21 4.93 -3.06
C GLY A 106 -1.14 4.64 -2.39
N THR A 107 -1.37 3.44 -1.86
CA THR A 107 -2.63 3.04 -1.16
C THR A 107 -2.66 3.36 0.34
N GLY A 108 -1.60 3.94 0.90
CA GLY A 108 -1.58 4.37 2.31
C GLY A 108 -0.91 3.42 3.30
N LYS A 109 -0.08 2.46 2.84
CA LYS A 109 0.70 1.56 3.72
C LYS A 109 1.53 2.30 4.78
N THR A 110 2.30 3.32 4.38
CA THR A 110 3.08 4.15 5.32
C THR A 110 2.18 4.90 6.32
N SER A 111 1.04 5.43 5.86
CA SER A 111 0.04 6.06 6.73
C SER A 111 -0.58 5.09 7.73
N PHE A 112 -0.79 3.83 7.33
CA PHE A 112 -1.20 2.76 8.23
C PHE A 112 -0.13 2.46 9.29
N LEU A 113 1.16 2.47 8.95
CA LEU A 113 2.22 2.30 9.94
C LEU A 113 2.19 3.41 11.01
N ASN A 114 1.96 4.66 10.59
CA ASN A 114 1.76 5.79 11.50
C ASN A 114 0.54 5.56 12.42
N TRP A 115 -0.54 4.99 11.90
CA TRP A 115 -1.72 4.59 12.67
C TRP A 115 -1.42 3.47 13.69
N VAL A 116 -0.65 2.45 13.29
CA VAL A 116 -0.17 1.39 14.18
C VAL A 116 0.68 1.98 15.32
N LEU A 117 1.60 2.89 15.00
CA LEU A 117 2.43 3.55 16.02
C LEU A 117 1.58 4.29 17.04
N ARG A 118 0.60 5.08 16.58
CA ARG A 118 -0.36 5.75 17.47
C ARG A 118 -1.05 4.76 18.40
N HIS A 119 -1.59 3.67 17.85
CA HIS A 119 -2.29 2.67 18.65
C HIS A 119 -1.38 2.10 19.75
N LEU A 120 -0.16 1.68 19.40
CA LEU A 120 0.80 1.10 20.35
C LEU A 120 1.18 2.08 21.46
N ARG A 121 1.35 3.37 21.13
CA ARG A 121 1.68 4.43 22.11
C ARG A 121 0.55 4.74 23.09
N ARG A 122 -0.68 4.36 22.76
CA ARG A 122 -1.88 4.62 23.58
C ARG A 122 -2.39 3.39 24.32
N LEU A 123 -1.67 2.27 24.26
CA LEU A 123 -1.92 1.13 25.14
C LEU A 123 -1.65 1.52 26.61
N GLU A 124 -2.35 0.88 27.54
CA GLU A 124 -2.13 1.09 28.98
C GLU A 124 -0.66 0.86 29.38
N THR A 125 -0.03 -0.14 28.76
CA THR A 125 1.40 -0.43 28.88
C THR A 125 2.05 -0.42 27.49
N PRO A 126 2.55 0.74 27.02
CA PRO A 126 3.18 0.82 25.71
C PRO A 126 4.42 -0.09 25.63
N PRO A 127 4.56 -0.91 24.58
CA PRO A 127 5.77 -1.70 24.38
C PRO A 127 6.94 -0.81 23.93
N ALA A 128 8.17 -1.31 24.04
CA ALA A 128 9.27 -0.79 23.27
C ALA A 128 9.02 -1.04 21.77
N ILE A 129 9.37 -0.08 20.93
CA ILE A 129 9.13 -0.12 19.49
C ILE A 129 10.45 0.14 18.77
N VAL A 130 10.95 -0.84 18.04
CA VAL A 130 12.02 -0.59 17.07
C VAL A 130 11.36 -0.14 15.78
N LEU A 131 11.80 1.01 15.26
CA LEU A 131 11.21 1.67 14.11
C LEU A 131 12.24 1.78 12.98
N ASP A 132 11.86 1.30 11.80
CA ASP A 132 12.66 1.33 10.59
C ASP A 132 11.83 1.87 9.42
N ILE A 133 11.84 3.19 9.22
CA ILE A 133 10.96 3.88 8.26
C ILE A 133 11.66 5.08 7.64
N ALA A 134 11.47 5.30 6.34
CA ALA A 134 11.92 6.52 5.64
C ALA A 134 13.39 6.89 5.94
N GLY A 135 14.26 5.87 5.94
CA GLY A 135 15.69 5.99 6.24
C GLY A 135 16.04 6.11 7.72
N PHE A 136 15.09 6.37 8.62
CA PHE A 136 15.30 6.37 10.06
C PHE A 136 15.32 4.95 10.63
N PHE A 137 16.28 4.68 11.51
CA PHE A 137 16.34 3.47 12.33
C PHE A 137 16.55 3.86 13.79
N GLY A 138 15.62 3.49 14.66
CA GLY A 138 15.64 3.90 16.07
C GLY A 138 14.77 3.04 16.96
N CYS A 139 14.86 3.28 18.27
CA CYS A 139 14.02 2.66 19.28
C CYS A 139 13.22 3.74 20.01
N ILE A 140 11.92 3.48 20.18
CA ILE A 140 11.01 4.24 21.01
C ILE A 140 10.79 3.41 22.27
N ALA A 141 11.30 3.88 23.41
CA ALA A 141 11.13 3.21 24.68
C ALA A 141 9.66 3.24 25.15
N SER A 142 9.32 2.42 26.15
CA SER A 142 7.95 2.36 26.70
C SER A 142 7.45 3.71 27.22
N ASP A 143 8.32 4.54 27.78
CA ASP A 143 8.01 5.90 28.22
C ASP A 143 7.83 6.91 27.06
N GLY A 144 8.32 6.57 25.86
CA GLY A 144 8.20 7.39 24.66
C GLY A 144 9.50 8.06 24.21
N GLU A 145 10.60 7.87 24.95
CA GLU A 145 11.92 8.39 24.56
C GLU A 145 12.41 7.73 23.27
N VAL A 146 12.89 8.56 22.34
CA VAL A 146 13.35 8.12 21.01
C VAL A 146 14.87 8.17 20.94
N THR A 147 15.46 7.06 20.54
CA THR A 147 16.90 6.93 20.31
C THR A 147 17.17 6.48 18.88
N ALA A 148 18.07 7.14 18.17
CA ALA A 148 18.55 6.63 16.88
C ALA A 148 19.59 5.54 17.10
N GLY A 149 19.68 4.63 16.13
CA GLY A 149 20.72 3.63 16.08
C GLY A 149 21.18 3.34 14.65
N THR A 150 21.97 2.29 14.51
CA THR A 150 22.47 1.80 13.23
C THR A 150 21.95 0.38 12.98
N ARG A 151 21.42 0.14 11.78
CA ARG A 151 20.92 -1.18 11.36
C ARG A 151 22.01 -2.24 11.51
N GLY A 152 21.63 -3.44 11.94
CA GLY A 152 22.55 -4.58 12.14
C GLY A 152 23.42 -4.53 13.41
N SER A 153 23.58 -3.37 14.07
CA SER A 153 24.40 -3.25 15.29
C SER A 153 23.63 -2.79 16.52
N SER A 154 22.68 -1.87 16.36
CA SER A 154 21.89 -1.31 17.45
C SER A 154 20.64 -2.14 17.73
N PHE A 155 20.13 -2.03 18.96
CA PHE A 155 18.85 -2.60 19.41
C PHE A 155 18.70 -4.13 19.29
N ARG A 156 19.82 -4.88 19.29
CA ARG A 156 19.79 -6.35 19.17
C ARG A 156 19.00 -7.01 20.31
N GLN A 157 19.08 -6.47 21.53
CA GLN A 157 18.37 -7.01 22.69
C GLN A 157 16.86 -6.80 22.56
N GLU A 158 16.46 -5.62 22.10
CA GLU A 158 15.07 -5.24 21.87
C GLU A 158 14.48 -6.07 20.74
N LEU A 159 15.20 -6.25 19.63
CA LEU A 159 14.79 -7.12 18.52
C LEU A 159 14.70 -8.60 18.91
N ALA A 160 15.52 -9.06 19.86
CA ALA A 160 15.47 -10.41 20.41
C ALA A 160 14.35 -10.62 21.46
N ALA A 161 13.66 -9.57 21.89
CA ALA A 161 12.59 -9.63 22.88
C ALA A 161 11.20 -9.65 22.24
N ARG A 162 10.37 -10.64 22.60
CA ARG A 162 8.97 -10.76 22.10
C ARG A 162 8.04 -9.64 22.60
N SER A 163 8.39 -9.00 23.71
CA SER A 163 7.66 -7.85 24.24
C SER A 163 7.77 -6.63 23.33
N THR A 164 8.86 -6.50 22.57
CA THR A 164 9.09 -5.43 21.60
C THR A 164 8.23 -5.61 20.35
N VAL A 165 7.80 -4.49 19.78
CA VAL A 165 7.20 -4.46 18.44
C VAL A 165 8.21 -3.89 17.45
N TYR A 166 8.44 -4.57 16.33
CA TYR A 166 9.29 -4.08 15.25
C TYR A 166 8.42 -3.60 14.09
N LEU A 167 8.49 -2.29 13.81
CA LEU A 167 7.76 -1.64 12.72
C LEU A 167 8.73 -1.30 11.61
N ARG A 168 8.50 -1.85 10.42
CA ARG A 168 9.36 -1.62 9.24
C ARG A 168 8.55 -1.16 8.03
N ASP A 169 9.07 -0.20 7.28
CA ASP A 169 8.60 0.18 5.95
C ASP A 169 9.68 -0.16 4.92
N ALA A 170 9.53 -1.30 4.24
CA ALA A 170 10.50 -1.75 3.24
C ALA A 170 10.35 -0.97 1.93
N ILE A 171 11.47 -0.73 1.27
CA ILE A 171 11.52 -0.09 -0.05
C ILE A 171 11.90 -1.11 -1.13
N TRP A 172 11.64 -0.78 -2.40
CA TRP A 172 11.89 -1.66 -3.55
C TRP A 172 13.35 -2.13 -3.64
N THR A 173 14.30 -1.30 -3.19
CA THR A 173 15.74 -1.57 -3.22
C THR A 173 16.25 -2.34 -2.00
N ASP A 174 15.38 -2.76 -1.09
CA ASP A 174 15.73 -3.67 0.00
C ASP A 174 15.92 -5.09 -0.56
N GLU A 175 16.88 -5.27 -1.46
CA GLU A 175 17.22 -6.58 -1.98
C GLU A 175 17.80 -7.45 -0.85
N GLY A 176 17.15 -8.58 -0.58
CA GLY A 176 17.70 -9.67 0.22
C GLY A 176 17.54 -9.58 1.74
N GLU A 177 17.07 -8.47 2.31
CA GLU A 177 17.01 -8.30 3.77
C GLU A 177 15.58 -8.15 4.30
N PHE A 178 14.63 -9.00 3.93
CA PHE A 178 13.58 -9.26 4.93
C PHE A 178 14.31 -9.86 6.14
N PRO A 179 13.97 -9.56 7.41
CA PRO A 179 14.78 -10.03 8.54
C PRO A 179 14.59 -11.54 8.75
N SER A 180 15.07 -12.37 7.85
CA SER A 180 15.18 -13.81 8.02
C SER A 180 16.20 -14.14 9.12
N ASP A 181 16.86 -13.12 9.68
CA ASP A 181 17.69 -13.19 10.87
C ASP A 181 16.95 -13.96 11.99
N PRO A 182 17.41 -15.17 12.33
CA PRO A 182 16.80 -16.03 13.36
C PRO A 182 16.81 -15.38 14.75
N GLU A 183 17.63 -14.35 14.97
CA GLU A 183 17.73 -13.64 16.26
C GLU A 183 16.54 -12.70 16.53
N ILE A 184 15.83 -12.25 15.49
CA ILE A 184 14.69 -11.34 15.68
C ILE A 184 13.45 -12.10 16.17
N ARG A 185 13.07 -11.86 17.42
CA ARG A 185 11.87 -12.45 18.06
C ARG A 185 10.78 -11.42 18.37
N ALA A 186 11.05 -10.14 18.14
CA ALA A 186 10.08 -9.08 18.25
C ALA A 186 8.86 -9.32 17.36
N ARG A 187 7.68 -8.88 17.83
CA ARG A 187 6.44 -8.93 17.06
C ARG A 187 6.58 -7.97 15.87
N THR A 188 6.64 -8.50 14.65
CA THR A 188 7.04 -7.72 13.48
C THR A 188 5.85 -7.37 12.61
N ILE A 189 5.67 -6.08 12.30
CA ILE A 189 4.77 -5.58 11.26
C ILE A 189 5.63 -4.87 10.22
N ALA A 190 5.66 -5.41 9.01
CA ALA A 190 6.41 -4.87 7.91
C ALA A 190 5.46 -4.43 6.79
N MET A 191 5.59 -3.19 6.32
CA MET A 191 5.03 -2.76 5.05
C MET A 191 6.00 -3.17 3.94
N SER A 192 5.47 -3.68 2.84
CA SER A 192 6.29 -4.07 1.69
C SER A 192 5.66 -3.58 0.40
N PRO A 193 6.46 -3.25 -0.63
CA PRO A 193 5.97 -3.14 -1.99
C PRO A 193 5.39 -4.49 -2.47
N PRO A 194 4.67 -4.51 -3.61
CA PRO A 194 4.12 -5.73 -4.16
C PRO A 194 5.22 -6.54 -4.86
N THR A 195 6.09 -7.19 -4.10
CA THR A 195 7.17 -8.04 -4.65
C THR A 195 6.97 -9.51 -4.26
N HIS A 196 7.41 -10.46 -5.09
CA HIS A 196 7.34 -11.88 -4.70
C HIS A 196 8.22 -12.21 -3.50
N MET A 197 9.28 -11.42 -3.25
CA MET A 197 10.13 -11.53 -2.06
C MET A 197 9.37 -11.37 -0.74
N ALA A 198 8.27 -10.63 -0.75
CA ALA A 198 7.37 -10.54 0.41
C ALA A 198 6.58 -11.85 0.62
N ALA A 199 6.37 -12.63 -0.45
CA ALA A 199 5.51 -13.81 -0.52
C ALA A 199 6.27 -15.15 -0.45
N THR A 200 7.57 -15.16 -0.72
CA THR A 200 8.41 -16.35 -0.66
C THR A 200 8.61 -16.81 0.78
N LYS A 201 8.03 -17.97 1.09
CA LYS A 201 8.37 -18.74 2.30
C LYS A 201 9.64 -19.52 1.99
N ASP A 202 10.76 -19.11 2.58
CA ASP A 202 11.92 -19.99 2.63
C ASP A 202 11.49 -21.28 3.35
N SER A 203 11.78 -22.44 2.76
CA SER A 203 11.49 -23.75 3.33
C SER A 203 12.13 -23.98 4.71
N SER A 204 13.15 -23.20 5.05
CA SER A 204 13.81 -23.19 6.37
C SER A 204 13.18 -22.20 7.37
N ASP A 205 12.27 -21.31 6.92
CA ASP A 205 11.60 -20.35 7.77
C ASP A 205 10.48 -21.02 8.57
N THR A 206 10.80 -21.39 9.81
CA THR A 206 9.82 -21.92 10.77
C THR A 206 8.84 -20.85 11.28
N ARG A 207 9.00 -19.58 10.89
CA ARG A 207 8.15 -18.48 11.33
C ARG A 207 6.87 -18.43 10.50
N ARG A 208 5.74 -18.24 11.19
CA ARG A 208 4.47 -18.01 10.50
C ARG A 208 4.39 -16.56 10.09
N THR A 209 4.57 -16.31 8.80
CA THR A 209 4.30 -15.01 8.18
C THR A 209 2.87 -14.98 7.67
N LEU A 210 2.08 -14.01 8.16
CA LEU A 210 0.77 -13.66 7.62
C LEU A 210 0.96 -12.52 6.62
N MET A 211 0.57 -12.75 5.38
CA MET A 211 0.51 -11.71 4.37
C MET A 211 -0.90 -11.14 4.29
N LEU A 212 -1.01 -9.82 4.37
CA LEU A 212 -2.23 -9.06 4.14
C LEU A 212 -1.99 -8.05 3.02
N VAL A 213 -3.06 -7.72 2.30
CA VAL A 213 -3.03 -6.74 1.22
C VAL A 213 -3.82 -5.51 1.65
N MET A 214 -3.20 -4.33 1.55
CA MET A 214 -3.85 -3.04 1.74
C MET A 214 -4.83 -2.81 0.59
N PRO A 215 -6.14 -2.67 0.87
CA PRO A 215 -7.13 -2.48 -0.18
C PRO A 215 -6.98 -1.11 -0.83
N LEU A 216 -7.36 -1.03 -2.11
CA LEU A 216 -7.54 0.25 -2.80
C LEU A 216 -8.54 1.14 -2.07
N TRP A 217 -8.40 2.44 -2.28
CA TRP A 217 -9.39 3.40 -1.80
C TRP A 217 -10.57 3.44 -2.74
N THR A 218 -11.75 3.54 -2.15
CA THR A 218 -12.99 3.67 -2.88
C THR A 218 -13.20 5.14 -3.22
N ILE A 219 -13.98 5.42 -4.27
CA ILE A 219 -14.25 6.81 -4.65
C ILE A 219 -14.90 7.59 -3.50
N ALA A 220 -15.77 6.95 -2.70
CA ALA A 220 -16.42 7.57 -1.54
C ALA A 220 -15.45 7.86 -0.39
N GLU A 221 -14.51 6.95 -0.08
CA GLU A 221 -13.45 7.22 0.90
C GLU A 221 -12.54 8.35 0.44
N LEU A 222 -12.19 8.38 -0.85
CA LEU A 222 -11.37 9.45 -1.42
C LEU A 222 -12.09 10.79 -1.37
N GLU A 223 -13.39 10.83 -1.67
CA GLU A 223 -14.19 12.05 -1.59
C GLU A 223 -14.29 12.59 -0.15
N THR A 224 -14.48 11.68 0.81
CA THR A 224 -14.53 12.02 2.23
C THR A 224 -13.16 12.54 2.69
N CYS A 225 -12.08 11.85 2.33
CA CYS A 225 -10.70 12.26 2.62
C CYS A 225 -10.35 13.59 1.96
N ARG A 226 -10.76 13.81 0.70
CA ARG A 226 -10.59 15.06 -0.03
C ARG A 226 -11.25 16.20 0.74
N SER A 227 -12.52 16.03 1.10
CA SER A 227 -13.29 17.06 1.81
C SER A 227 -12.71 17.40 3.18
N ALA A 228 -12.18 16.41 3.90
CA ALA A 228 -11.64 16.61 5.25
C ALA A 228 -10.17 17.09 5.29
N CYS A 229 -9.35 16.63 4.36
CA CYS A 229 -7.89 16.79 4.40
C CYS A 229 -7.31 17.60 3.23
N TYR A 230 -7.99 17.66 2.07
CA TYR A 230 -7.48 18.24 0.82
C TYR A 230 -8.44 19.26 0.19
N SER A 231 -9.45 19.75 0.92
CA SER A 231 -10.53 20.58 0.36
C SER A 231 -10.03 21.90 -0.24
N HIS A 232 -8.91 22.41 0.28
CA HIS A 232 -8.27 23.64 -0.21
C HIS A 232 -7.26 23.41 -1.35
N SER A 233 -6.75 22.19 -1.53
CA SER A 233 -5.69 21.88 -2.48
C SER A 233 -6.16 21.05 -3.69
N VAL A 234 -7.25 20.31 -3.55
CA VAL A 234 -7.78 19.43 -4.61
C VAL A 234 -9.27 19.71 -4.82
N SER A 235 -9.57 20.34 -5.97
CA SER A 235 -10.95 20.56 -6.41
C SER A 235 -11.65 19.25 -6.78
N GLN A 236 -12.99 19.24 -6.77
CA GLN A 236 -13.79 18.09 -7.18
C GLN A 236 -13.43 17.60 -8.59
N GLU A 237 -13.27 18.53 -9.52
CA GLU A 237 -12.90 18.24 -10.90
C GLU A 237 -11.52 17.58 -10.99
N THR A 238 -10.53 18.14 -10.29
CA THR A 238 -9.17 17.57 -10.26
C THR A 238 -9.16 16.18 -9.66
N PHE A 239 -9.92 15.98 -8.57
CA PHE A 239 -10.08 14.67 -7.94
C PHE A 239 -10.63 13.63 -8.90
N LEU A 240 -11.77 13.92 -9.56
CA LEU A 240 -12.40 12.99 -10.50
C LEU A 240 -11.47 12.67 -11.68
N GLU A 241 -10.80 13.68 -12.23
CA GLU A 241 -9.85 13.49 -13.32
C GLU A 241 -8.68 12.58 -12.93
N LEU A 242 -8.06 12.83 -11.76
CA LEU A 242 -6.96 11.98 -11.28
C LEU A 242 -7.45 10.59 -10.88
N TYR A 243 -8.68 10.44 -10.38
CA TYR A 243 -9.29 9.14 -10.11
C TYR A 243 -9.51 8.34 -11.39
N HIS A 244 -9.90 9.00 -12.49
CA HIS A 244 -10.01 8.34 -13.79
C HIS A 244 -8.66 7.84 -14.33
N LEU A 245 -7.54 8.46 -13.95
CA LEU A 245 -6.20 7.99 -14.31
C LEU A 245 -5.73 6.87 -13.37
N TRP A 246 -5.75 7.14 -12.07
CA TRP A 246 -5.05 6.35 -11.05
C TRP A 246 -5.96 5.47 -10.19
N GLY A 247 -7.28 5.53 -10.37
CA GLY A 247 -8.24 4.81 -9.54
C GLY A 247 -8.07 5.09 -8.05
N GLY A 248 -8.11 4.01 -7.26
CA GLY A 248 -8.04 4.03 -5.80
C GLY A 248 -6.68 4.31 -5.16
N ALA A 249 -5.69 4.82 -5.90
CA ALA A 249 -4.35 5.12 -5.39
C ALA A 249 -4.27 6.54 -4.79
N VAL A 250 -4.62 6.68 -3.51
CA VAL A 250 -4.76 7.99 -2.81
C VAL A 250 -3.56 8.94 -2.98
N ARG A 251 -2.32 8.43 -3.04
CA ARG A 251 -1.13 9.27 -3.28
C ARG A 251 -1.25 10.05 -4.58
N TRP A 252 -1.68 9.42 -5.66
CA TRP A 252 -1.73 10.05 -6.97
C TRP A 252 -3.04 10.80 -7.19
N THR A 253 -4.10 10.36 -6.53
CA THR A 253 -5.42 10.98 -6.65
C THR A 253 -5.59 12.24 -5.80
N LEU A 254 -4.97 12.30 -4.61
CA LEU A 254 -5.09 13.42 -3.66
C LEU A 254 -3.75 13.97 -3.16
N GLY A 255 -2.78 13.10 -2.92
CA GLY A 255 -1.53 13.46 -2.22
C GLY A 255 -0.44 14.09 -3.08
N THR A 256 -0.60 14.10 -4.40
CA THR A 256 0.39 14.58 -5.38
C THR A 256 -0.25 15.70 -6.20
N PRO A 257 0.43 16.83 -6.44
CA PRO A 257 -0.18 17.86 -7.27
C PRO A 257 -0.40 17.36 -8.71
N LYS A 258 -1.45 17.92 -9.34
CA LYS A 258 -2.01 17.42 -10.60
C LYS A 258 -0.96 17.28 -11.72
N PRO A 259 -0.08 18.26 -12.00
CA PRO A 259 0.90 18.13 -13.06
C PRO A 259 1.87 16.96 -12.83
N GLU A 260 2.35 16.78 -11.61
CA GLU A 260 3.26 15.70 -11.24
C GLU A 260 2.57 14.35 -11.30
N ALA A 261 1.33 14.24 -10.83
CA ALA A 261 0.55 13.01 -10.90
C ALA A 261 0.29 12.56 -12.35
N LYS A 262 0.03 13.52 -13.26
CA LYS A 262 -0.11 13.21 -14.69
C LYS A 262 1.21 12.79 -15.34
N HIS A 263 2.28 13.51 -15.05
CA HIS A 263 3.61 13.19 -15.58
C HIS A 263 4.03 11.78 -15.16
N GLU A 264 3.81 11.44 -13.89
CA GLU A 264 4.14 10.13 -13.36
C GLU A 264 3.27 9.02 -13.96
N PHE A 265 2.02 9.30 -14.32
CA PHE A 265 1.14 8.35 -14.98
C PHE A 265 1.69 7.97 -16.36
N VAL A 266 2.07 8.99 -17.15
CA VAL A 266 2.69 8.80 -18.46
C VAL A 266 3.98 8.02 -18.33
N ARG A 267 4.85 8.41 -17.39
CA ARG A 267 6.12 7.71 -17.13
C ARG A 267 5.91 6.24 -16.78
N SER A 268 4.97 5.95 -15.86
CA SER A 268 4.65 4.57 -15.46
C SER A 268 4.08 3.75 -16.61
N PHE A 269 3.30 4.39 -17.48
CA PHE A 269 2.73 3.73 -18.64
C PHE A 269 3.78 3.43 -19.72
N GLU A 270 4.66 4.38 -20.00
CA GLU A 270 5.75 4.22 -20.99
C GLU A 270 6.79 3.19 -20.55
N SER A 271 6.99 3.00 -19.25
CA SER A 271 7.97 2.07 -18.69
C SER A 271 7.47 0.61 -18.62
N LEU A 272 6.23 0.31 -19.04
CA LEU A 272 5.64 -1.02 -18.90
C LEU A 272 5.09 -1.60 -20.22
N PRO A 273 5.84 -2.50 -20.88
CA PRO A 273 5.34 -3.22 -22.05
C PRO A 273 4.12 -4.08 -21.74
N PHE A 274 3.23 -4.27 -22.73
CA PHE A 274 2.02 -5.09 -22.59
C PHE A 274 2.29 -6.51 -22.07
N ALA A 275 3.37 -7.16 -22.53
CA ALA A 275 3.74 -8.49 -22.07
C ALA A 275 4.06 -8.51 -20.56
N SER A 276 4.76 -7.49 -20.06
CA SER A 276 5.07 -7.33 -18.64
C SER A 276 3.81 -7.09 -17.82
N VAL A 277 2.85 -6.30 -18.33
CA VAL A 277 1.53 -6.12 -17.68
C VAL A 277 0.85 -7.47 -17.48
N VAL A 278 0.73 -8.27 -18.54
CA VAL A 278 0.07 -9.58 -18.47
C VAL A 278 0.76 -10.49 -17.46
N GLN A 279 2.09 -10.50 -17.43
CA GLN A 279 2.84 -11.34 -16.49
C GLN A 279 2.64 -10.88 -15.03
N ILE A 280 2.76 -9.59 -14.74
CA ILE A 280 2.58 -9.06 -13.38
C ILE A 280 1.15 -9.31 -12.89
N ILE A 281 0.13 -9.12 -13.73
CA ILE A 281 -1.26 -9.40 -13.35
C ILE A 281 -1.46 -10.90 -13.10
N ARG A 282 -0.86 -11.78 -13.92
CA ARG A 282 -0.90 -13.24 -13.72
C ARG A 282 -0.30 -13.63 -12.36
N ASP A 283 0.72 -12.90 -11.95
CA ASP A 283 1.40 -13.05 -10.67
C ASP A 283 0.68 -12.32 -9.52
N GLY A 284 -0.57 -11.87 -9.72
CA GLY A 284 -1.37 -11.23 -8.68
C GLY A 284 -0.96 -9.80 -8.36
N GLY A 285 -0.31 -9.13 -9.30
CA GLY A 285 0.22 -7.78 -9.12
C GLY A 285 1.59 -7.76 -8.45
N LEU A 286 2.17 -8.92 -8.14
CA LEU A 286 3.50 -9.04 -7.56
C LEU A 286 4.58 -8.90 -8.64
N VAL A 287 5.63 -8.17 -8.31
CA VAL A 287 6.76 -7.87 -9.20
C VAL A 287 8.00 -8.63 -8.75
N GLY A 288 8.76 -9.14 -9.71
CA GLY A 288 10.03 -9.84 -9.49
C GLY A 288 9.85 -11.28 -9.04
N GLY A 289 10.09 -12.26 -9.91
CA GLY A 289 9.87 -13.67 -9.58
C GLY A 289 9.89 -14.65 -10.75
N GLN A 290 10.91 -14.62 -11.62
CA GLN A 290 11.51 -15.82 -12.21
C GLN A 290 12.85 -15.48 -12.86
N GLU A 291 13.90 -16.16 -12.41
CA GLU A 291 15.16 -16.29 -13.13
C GLU A 291 14.88 -16.84 -14.54
N THR A 292 14.83 -15.99 -15.56
CA THR A 292 15.45 -16.40 -16.83
C THR A 292 16.94 -16.34 -16.60
N GLN A 293 17.53 -17.50 -16.33
CA GLN A 293 18.94 -17.72 -16.55
C GLN A 293 19.35 -17.09 -17.88
N GLN A 294 20.49 -16.39 -17.83
CA GLN A 294 21.23 -15.76 -18.92
C GLN A 294 20.85 -14.30 -19.20
N ASP A 295 21.74 -13.49 -18.66
CA ASP A 295 22.34 -12.31 -19.27
C ASP A 295 21.72 -10.94 -18.95
N VAL A 296 22.65 -10.07 -18.54
CA VAL A 296 22.64 -8.62 -18.54
C VAL A 296 22.09 -7.95 -17.28
N GLU A 297 23.01 -7.50 -16.43
CA GLU A 297 22.88 -6.26 -15.66
C GLU A 297 22.25 -5.19 -16.56
N SER A 298 20.94 -5.01 -16.50
CA SER A 298 20.24 -4.09 -17.38
C SER A 298 19.33 -3.19 -16.56
N GLU A 299 19.35 -1.90 -16.90
CA GLU A 299 18.53 -0.79 -16.37
C GLU A 299 17.00 -1.05 -16.45
N VAL A 300 16.59 -2.24 -16.90
CA VAL A 300 15.23 -2.70 -17.18
C VAL A 300 14.42 -2.95 -15.89
N ASP A 301 15.04 -3.33 -14.78
CA ASP A 301 14.30 -3.63 -13.54
C ASP A 301 13.76 -2.36 -12.86
N GLY A 302 14.49 -1.24 -12.98
CA GLY A 302 14.03 0.07 -12.52
C GLY A 302 12.76 0.54 -13.24
N ASP A 303 12.63 0.25 -14.53
CA ASP A 303 11.48 0.65 -15.34
C ASP A 303 10.23 -0.18 -15.06
N ILE A 304 10.39 -1.47 -14.75
CA ILE A 304 9.27 -2.35 -14.38
C ILE A 304 8.69 -1.96 -13.01
N THR A 305 9.53 -1.60 -12.02
CA THR A 305 9.03 -1.14 -10.71
C THR A 305 8.23 0.16 -10.83
N VAL A 306 8.67 1.10 -11.68
CA VAL A 306 7.93 2.32 -12.01
C VAL A 306 6.61 1.96 -12.70
N GLY A 307 6.66 1.04 -13.64
CA GLY A 307 5.49 0.59 -14.39
C GLY A 307 4.44 -0.11 -13.54
N SER A 308 4.85 -0.90 -12.54
CA SER A 308 3.92 -1.61 -11.65
C SER A 308 2.94 -0.69 -10.89
N ARG A 309 3.20 0.63 -10.85
CA ARG A 309 2.30 1.63 -10.23
C ARG A 309 0.94 1.70 -10.89
N ILE A 310 0.81 1.34 -12.17
CA ILE A 310 -0.47 1.28 -12.88
C ILE A 310 -1.17 -0.08 -12.75
N ILE A 311 -0.62 -1.00 -11.95
CA ILE A 311 -1.23 -2.29 -11.63
C ILE A 311 -1.78 -2.27 -10.20
N HIS A 312 -3.05 -2.63 -10.11
CA HIS A 312 -3.84 -2.59 -8.90
C HIS A 312 -4.09 -3.98 -8.36
N MET A 313 -3.79 -4.18 -7.06
CA MET A 313 -4.07 -5.40 -6.32
C MET A 313 -5.42 -5.27 -5.64
N HIS A 314 -6.27 -6.27 -5.82
CA HIS A 314 -7.61 -6.35 -5.28
C HIS A 314 -7.67 -7.40 -4.17
N VAL A 315 -8.41 -7.09 -3.11
CA VAL A 315 -8.60 -7.99 -1.97
C VAL A 315 -9.94 -8.70 -2.05
N ASP A 316 -10.05 -9.83 -1.32
CA ASP A 316 -11.32 -10.52 -1.20
C ASP A 316 -12.42 -9.64 -0.58
N PRO A 317 -13.67 -9.76 -1.05
CA PRO A 317 -14.82 -8.98 -0.60
C PRO A 317 -15.32 -9.40 0.78
N ASP A 318 -14.67 -10.36 1.45
CA ASP A 318 -15.06 -10.94 2.74
C ASP A 318 -14.24 -10.44 3.94
N SER A 319 -13.39 -9.43 3.76
CA SER A 319 -12.58 -8.81 4.84
C SER A 319 -11.37 -9.60 5.28
N THR A 320 -10.97 -10.63 4.55
CA THR A 320 -9.78 -11.39 4.90
C THR A 320 -8.48 -10.64 4.58
N PHE A 321 -8.56 -9.54 3.80
CA PHE A 321 -7.41 -8.80 3.27
C PHE A 321 -6.43 -9.71 2.53
N GLN A 322 -6.93 -10.82 1.99
CA GLN A 322 -6.16 -11.72 1.15
C GLN A 322 -6.16 -11.21 -0.29
N LEU A 323 -5.05 -11.46 -0.97
CA LEU A 323 -4.93 -11.16 -2.40
C LEU A 323 -5.94 -12.02 -3.16
N ARG A 324 -6.81 -11.35 -3.90
CA ARG A 324 -7.77 -12.03 -4.77
C ARG A 324 -7.31 -11.97 -6.21
N GLU A 325 -7.11 -10.76 -6.72
CA GLU A 325 -6.95 -10.48 -8.15
C GLU A 325 -6.06 -9.26 -8.38
N ALA A 326 -5.59 -9.07 -9.62
CA ALA A 326 -4.93 -7.85 -10.04
C ALA A 326 -5.51 -7.33 -11.36
N ALA A 327 -5.38 -6.02 -11.61
CA ALA A 327 -5.92 -5.38 -12.80
C ALA A 327 -5.20 -4.06 -13.10
N MET A 328 -5.55 -3.42 -14.23
CA MET A 328 -5.09 -2.06 -14.51
C MET A 328 -5.75 -1.07 -13.55
N CYS A 329 -5.04 0.02 -13.23
CA CYS A 329 -5.49 1.02 -12.27
C CYS A 329 -6.79 1.75 -12.68
N SER A 330 -7.07 1.81 -13.99
CA SER A 330 -8.27 2.42 -14.55
C SER A 330 -8.63 1.82 -15.91
N ALA A 331 -9.90 1.99 -16.31
CA ALA A 331 -10.36 1.66 -17.65
C ALA A 331 -9.61 2.46 -18.72
N LEU A 332 -9.30 3.74 -18.45
CA LEU A 332 -8.49 4.56 -19.35
C LEU A 332 -7.07 3.98 -19.54
N ALA A 333 -6.40 3.57 -18.46
CA ALA A 333 -5.10 2.92 -18.57
C ALA A 333 -5.18 1.62 -19.39
N CYS A 334 -6.23 0.82 -19.20
CA CYS A 334 -6.49 -0.37 -20.00
C CYS A 334 -6.71 -0.02 -21.49
N SER A 335 -7.51 1.01 -21.78
CA SER A 335 -7.78 1.45 -23.14
C SER A 335 -6.52 1.96 -23.84
N LEU A 336 -5.70 2.78 -23.17
CA LEU A 336 -4.42 3.27 -23.70
C LEU A 336 -3.48 2.10 -23.99
N LEU A 337 -3.44 1.11 -23.08
CA LEU A 337 -2.62 -0.08 -23.23
C LEU A 337 -2.99 -0.88 -24.49
N ILE A 338 -4.29 -1.03 -24.76
CA ILE A 338 -4.80 -1.73 -25.95
C ILE A 338 -4.64 -0.86 -27.21
N GLY A 339 -4.75 0.47 -27.08
CA GLY A 339 -4.76 1.43 -28.19
C GLY A 339 -3.38 1.75 -28.78
N ALA A 340 -2.28 1.39 -28.11
CA ALA A 340 -0.93 1.76 -28.53
C ALA A 340 -0.44 1.10 -29.84
N SER A 341 -1.05 -0.02 -30.30
CA SER A 341 -0.76 -0.59 -31.64
C SER A 341 -1.77 -1.66 -32.08
N SER A 342 -1.94 -1.82 -33.40
CA SER A 342 -2.76 -2.90 -33.98
C SER A 342 -2.26 -4.30 -33.63
N LYS A 343 -0.95 -4.46 -33.38
CA LYS A 343 -0.35 -5.71 -32.89
C LYS A 343 -0.75 -6.03 -31.44
N GLN A 344 -0.86 -5.01 -30.58
CA GLN A 344 -1.35 -5.18 -29.20
C GLN A 344 -2.84 -5.48 -29.16
N LEU A 345 -3.63 -4.86 -30.04
CA LEU A 345 -5.04 -5.20 -30.22
C LEU A 345 -5.21 -6.67 -30.63
N GLN A 346 -4.43 -7.14 -31.61
CA GLN A 346 -4.43 -8.53 -32.03
C GLN A 346 -3.93 -9.48 -30.92
N SER A 347 -2.93 -9.05 -30.13
CA SER A 347 -2.46 -9.82 -28.96
C SER A 347 -3.54 -9.92 -27.88
N ALA A 348 -4.26 -8.84 -27.59
CA ALA A 348 -5.39 -8.83 -26.65
C ALA A 348 -6.56 -9.68 -27.17
N GLN A 349 -6.87 -9.62 -28.46
CA GLN A 349 -7.91 -10.45 -29.09
C GLN A 349 -7.53 -11.95 -29.11
N ASN A 350 -6.28 -12.28 -29.42
CA ASN A 350 -5.76 -13.66 -29.34
C ASN A 350 -5.74 -14.15 -27.89
N PHE A 351 -5.48 -13.26 -26.93
CA PHE A 351 -5.50 -13.56 -25.50
C PHE A 351 -6.91 -13.83 -24.98
N VAL A 352 -7.91 -13.06 -25.43
CA VAL A 352 -9.34 -13.26 -25.09
C VAL A 352 -9.97 -14.42 -25.86
N GLY A 353 -9.57 -14.64 -27.11
CA GLY A 353 -10.15 -15.65 -28.02
C GLY A 353 -9.40 -16.98 -28.09
N GLY A 354 -8.24 -17.10 -27.43
CA GLY A 354 -7.41 -18.30 -27.43
C GLY A 354 -8.02 -19.42 -26.59
N SER A 355 -8.56 -20.45 -27.25
CA SER A 355 -9.13 -21.65 -26.62
C SER A 355 -8.12 -22.55 -25.89
N ASP A 356 -6.82 -22.21 -25.90
CA ASP A 356 -5.75 -22.99 -25.27
C ASP A 356 -5.20 -22.36 -23.97
N CYS A 357 -5.89 -21.34 -23.41
CA CYS A 357 -5.67 -20.99 -22.03
C CYS A 357 -6.52 -21.92 -21.15
N LEU A 358 -5.95 -23.08 -20.80
CA LEU A 358 -6.49 -23.96 -19.77
C LEU A 358 -6.75 -23.14 -18.49
N ALA A 359 -8.00 -22.71 -18.31
CA ALA A 359 -8.58 -22.12 -17.11
C ALA A 359 -7.58 -21.47 -16.12
N GLU A 360 -7.34 -20.19 -16.36
CA GLU A 360 -7.06 -19.09 -15.43
C GLU A 360 -6.72 -19.41 -13.96
N PRO A 361 -5.59 -18.92 -13.44
CA PRO A 361 -5.56 -18.48 -12.05
C PRO A 361 -6.68 -17.44 -11.88
N ARG A 362 -7.60 -17.65 -10.91
CA ARG A 362 -8.67 -16.69 -10.53
C ARG A 362 -8.22 -15.22 -10.56
N THR A 363 -6.95 -15.00 -10.30
CA THR A 363 -6.17 -13.76 -10.36
C THR A 363 -6.41 -12.84 -11.57
N MET A 364 -6.75 -13.39 -12.75
CA MET A 364 -6.85 -12.61 -14.01
C MET A 364 -8.26 -12.10 -14.35
N GLN A 365 -9.29 -12.49 -13.58
CA GLN A 365 -10.69 -12.31 -13.97
C GLN A 365 -11.08 -10.85 -14.22
N ILE A 366 -10.80 -9.92 -13.29
CA ILE A 366 -11.11 -8.49 -13.49
C ILE A 366 -10.37 -7.91 -14.69
N PHE A 367 -9.10 -8.26 -14.91
CA PHE A 367 -8.34 -7.74 -16.05
C PHE A 367 -8.99 -8.16 -17.38
N TYR A 368 -9.40 -9.43 -17.51
CA TYR A 368 -10.12 -9.88 -18.70
C TYR A 368 -11.42 -9.15 -18.92
N GLN A 369 -12.21 -8.92 -17.87
CA GLN A 369 -13.45 -8.16 -17.95
C GLN A 369 -13.22 -6.72 -18.43
N GLN A 370 -12.18 -6.05 -17.91
CA GLN A 370 -11.78 -4.71 -18.37
C GLN A 370 -11.41 -4.71 -19.86
N VAL A 371 -10.57 -5.66 -20.30
CA VAL A 371 -10.17 -5.77 -21.71
C VAL A 371 -11.36 -6.06 -22.62
N GLN A 372 -12.25 -6.99 -22.23
CA GLN A 372 -13.45 -7.32 -23.00
C GLN A 372 -14.39 -6.13 -23.14
N GLN A 373 -14.63 -5.39 -22.06
CA GLN A 373 -15.48 -4.20 -22.07
C GLN A 373 -14.92 -3.13 -23.02
N GLU A 374 -13.63 -2.85 -22.94
CA GLU A 374 -12.96 -1.87 -23.83
C GLU A 374 -13.00 -2.28 -25.30
N LEU A 375 -12.80 -3.57 -25.60
CA LEU A 375 -12.91 -4.10 -26.96
C LEU A 375 -14.34 -4.01 -27.49
N PHE A 376 -15.34 -4.31 -26.65
CA PHE A 376 -16.76 -4.19 -26.99
C PHE A 376 -17.12 -2.73 -27.30
N ASP A 377 -16.82 -1.80 -26.39
CA ASP A 377 -17.17 -0.38 -26.56
C ASP A 377 -16.56 0.22 -27.83
N ARG A 378 -15.34 -0.20 -28.20
CA ARG A 378 -14.72 0.20 -29.47
C ARG A 378 -15.47 -0.29 -30.70
N ALA A 379 -15.89 -1.55 -30.72
CA ALA A 379 -16.62 -2.12 -31.84
C ALA A 379 -17.93 -1.35 -32.14
N PHE A 380 -18.60 -0.85 -31.09
CA PHE A 380 -19.80 -0.03 -31.23
C PHE A 380 -19.53 1.43 -31.58
N SER A 381 -18.38 2.00 -31.19
CA SER A 381 -17.99 3.37 -31.57
C SER A 381 -17.56 3.53 -33.03
N THR A 382 -17.25 2.43 -33.72
CA THR A 382 -16.85 2.39 -35.14
C THR A 382 -18.00 2.09 -36.11
N LEU A 383 -19.21 1.86 -35.59
CA LEU A 383 -20.46 1.71 -36.34
C LEU A 383 -21.23 3.03 -36.33
#